data_AF-A0A0C9VR98-F1
#
_entry.id   AF-A0A0C9VR98-F1
#
_cell.length_a   1.000
_cell.length_b   1.000
_cell.length_c   1.000
_cell.angle_alpha   90.00
_cell.angle_beta   90.00
_cell.angle_gamma   90.00
#
_symmetry.space_group_name_H-M   'P 1'
#
loop_
_entity.id
_entity.type
_entity.pdbx_description
1 polymer ?
#
loop_
_entity_poly.entity_id
_entity_poly.type
_entity_poly.pdbx_seq_one_letter_code
_entity_poly.pdbx_strand_id
1 'polypeptide(L)'
;MEKVGNATNIVGLASGCLDLLGVIKTSVGYIEEVREGKEDRDKLKEQIAILSTLLPIFMRRLNKTSGNTGGLSASETKELKRVFPRCLNILADIKNKLEKAERNMGPALWPFTKESIAEKLEYLGRMLQWLEIAVDSGISEMVENIQKDLHAFGKNFSTIDTQLTDIANGQQDISDSLKMVQRTVGTAHERVSRIESSITDQERHDLATWLSPVNVDETLIDNLDGYSEGTAGWIFKTFQMKAWMTGELCFLWCQGPPGVGKTMIA
;
A
#
# COMPACT_ATOMS: atom_id res chain seq x y z
N MET A 1 27.00 -30.33 37.54
CA MET A 1 25.72 -30.30 36.80
C MET A 1 25.91 -29.87 35.34
N GLU A 2 26.76 -28.89 35.05
CA GLU A 2 27.04 -28.40 33.68
C GLU A 2 27.54 -29.47 32.68
N LYS A 3 28.48 -30.33 33.10
CA LYS A 3 28.98 -31.44 32.25
C LYS A 3 27.90 -32.45 31.83
N VAL A 4 26.93 -32.73 32.71
CA VAL A 4 25.80 -33.63 32.40
C VAL A 4 24.81 -32.96 31.45
N GLY A 5 24.60 -31.64 31.59
CA GLY A 5 23.78 -30.86 30.67
C GLY A 5 24.34 -30.82 29.25
N ASN A 6 25.65 -30.62 29.10
CA ASN A 6 26.30 -30.58 27.78
C ASN A 6 26.26 -31.93 27.07
N ALA A 7 26.49 -33.05 27.79
CA ALA A 7 26.39 -34.38 27.21
C ALA A 7 24.98 -34.66 26.64
N THR A 8 23.92 -34.37 27.40
CA THR A 8 22.52 -34.50 26.95
C THR A 8 22.24 -33.64 25.72
N ASN A 9 22.79 -32.43 25.68
CA ASN A 9 22.59 -31.54 24.55
C ASN A 9 23.29 -32.01 23.28
N ILE A 10 24.51 -32.53 23.39
CA ILE A 10 25.27 -33.08 22.27
C ILE A 10 24.53 -34.30 21.70
N VAL A 11 23.98 -35.17 22.56
CA VAL A 11 23.13 -36.29 22.13
C VAL A 11 21.89 -35.79 21.36
N GLY A 12 21.25 -34.71 21.84
CA GLY A 12 20.13 -34.10 21.14
C GLY A 12 20.50 -33.54 19.75
N LEU A 13 21.68 -32.92 19.62
CA LEU A 13 22.18 -32.44 18.32
C LEU A 13 22.51 -33.60 17.37
N ALA A 14 23.09 -34.68 17.89
CA ALA A 14 23.33 -35.90 17.12
C ALA A 14 22.01 -36.52 16.63
N SER A 15 20.97 -36.56 17.47
CA SER A 15 19.63 -36.99 17.04
C SER A 15 19.09 -36.12 15.92
N GLY A 16 19.20 -34.78 16.03
CA GLY A 16 18.76 -33.88 14.97
C GLY A 16 19.50 -34.08 13.64
N CYS A 17 20.78 -34.47 13.68
CA CYS A 17 21.53 -34.85 12.47
C CYS A 17 21.00 -36.15 11.86
N LEU A 18 20.60 -37.14 12.67
CA LEU A 18 19.97 -38.38 12.18
C LEU A 18 18.61 -38.09 11.54
N ASP A 19 17.80 -37.23 12.16
CA ASP A 19 16.51 -36.81 11.61
C ASP A 19 16.71 -36.12 10.25
N LEU A 20 17.72 -35.25 10.12
CA LEU A 20 18.06 -34.58 8.86
C LEU A 20 18.42 -35.59 7.78
N LEU A 21 19.27 -36.57 8.10
CA LEU A 21 19.65 -37.64 7.18
C LEU A 21 18.42 -38.46 6.74
N GLY A 22 17.48 -38.72 7.66
CA GLY A 22 16.22 -39.39 7.35
C GLY A 22 15.37 -38.60 6.35
N VAL A 23 15.17 -37.30 6.60
CA VAL A 23 14.39 -36.43 5.70
C VAL A 23 15.09 -36.28 4.34
N ILE A 24 16.41 -36.10 4.32
CA ILE A 24 17.23 -36.04 3.11
C ILE A 24 17.02 -37.30 2.26
N LYS A 25 17.20 -38.49 2.84
CA LYS A 25 17.05 -39.77 2.13
C LYS A 25 15.68 -39.89 1.47
N THR A 26 14.62 -39.48 2.17
CA THR A 26 13.27 -39.49 1.60
C THR A 26 13.10 -38.43 0.50
N SER A 27 13.72 -37.27 0.65
CA SER A 27 13.62 -36.17 -0.33
C SER A 27 14.32 -36.52 -1.65
N VAL A 28 15.48 -37.19 -1.59
CA VAL A 28 16.21 -37.63 -2.80
C VAL A 28 15.34 -38.51 -3.70
N GLY A 29 14.60 -39.47 -3.13
CA GLY A 29 13.70 -40.34 -3.89
C GLY A 29 12.68 -39.55 -4.70
N TYR A 30 11.98 -38.61 -4.07
CA TYR A 30 11.00 -37.76 -4.77
C TYR A 30 11.64 -36.82 -5.81
N ILE A 31 12.83 -36.30 -5.52
CA ILE A 31 13.53 -35.36 -6.41
C ILE A 31 14.06 -36.08 -7.68
N GLU A 32 14.33 -37.38 -7.62
CA GLU A 32 14.72 -38.17 -8.80
C GLU A 32 13.57 -38.38 -9.79
N GLU A 33 12.33 -38.40 -9.31
CA GLU A 33 11.14 -38.67 -10.12
C GLU A 33 10.65 -37.43 -10.88
N VAL A 34 10.97 -36.21 -10.42
CA VAL A 34 10.46 -34.96 -11.00
C VAL A 34 11.21 -34.52 -12.26
N ARG A 35 10.48 -34.29 -13.36
CA ARG A 35 11.08 -33.93 -14.68
C ARG A 35 11.35 -32.43 -14.90
N GLU A 36 10.46 -31.54 -14.46
CA GLU A 36 10.58 -30.08 -14.63
C GLU A 36 11.46 -29.39 -13.56
N GLY A 37 11.74 -28.10 -13.72
CA GLY A 37 12.47 -27.31 -12.71
C GLY A 37 13.97 -27.62 -12.61
N LYS A 38 14.61 -27.94 -13.75
CA LYS A 38 15.98 -28.50 -13.80
C LYS A 38 17.00 -27.76 -12.93
N GLU A 39 17.10 -26.43 -13.03
CA GLU A 39 18.12 -25.65 -12.31
C GLU A 39 17.98 -25.75 -10.79
N ASP A 40 16.80 -25.42 -10.24
CA ASP A 40 16.53 -25.47 -8.81
C ASP A 40 16.60 -26.90 -8.27
N ARG A 41 16.14 -27.87 -9.06
CA ARG A 41 16.21 -29.29 -8.72
C ARG A 41 17.65 -29.78 -8.66
N ASP A 42 18.46 -29.44 -9.65
CA ASP A 42 19.86 -29.89 -9.71
C ASP A 42 20.67 -29.25 -8.57
N LYS A 43 20.41 -27.97 -8.24
CA LYS A 43 20.98 -27.29 -7.07
C LYS A 43 20.52 -27.90 -5.75
N LEU A 44 19.23 -28.25 -5.63
CA LEU A 44 18.70 -28.95 -4.45
C LEU A 44 19.35 -30.33 -4.29
N LYS A 45 19.50 -31.09 -5.38
CA LYS A 45 20.18 -32.40 -5.39
C LYS A 45 21.63 -32.25 -4.91
N GLU A 46 22.36 -31.27 -5.45
CA GLU A 46 23.74 -30.99 -5.05
C GLU A 46 23.83 -30.68 -3.55
N GLN A 47 23.00 -29.74 -3.06
CA GLN A 47 23.01 -29.37 -1.65
C GLN A 47 22.65 -30.54 -0.72
N ILE A 48 21.65 -31.33 -1.09
CA ILE A 48 21.24 -32.52 -0.33
C ILE A 48 22.33 -33.60 -0.34
N ALA A 49 23.03 -33.78 -1.47
CA ALA A 49 24.14 -34.72 -1.57
C ALA A 49 25.29 -34.30 -0.65
N ILE A 50 25.67 -33.02 -0.66
CA ILE A 50 26.73 -32.51 0.23
C ILE A 50 26.28 -32.56 1.70
N LEU A 51 25.03 -32.24 2.03
CA LEU A 51 24.51 -32.41 3.40
C LEU A 51 24.62 -33.87 3.86
N SER A 52 24.32 -34.82 2.97
CA SER A 52 24.43 -36.26 3.26
C SER A 52 25.86 -36.70 3.58
N THR A 53 26.87 -36.05 3.00
CA THR A 53 28.28 -36.37 3.26
C THR A 53 28.82 -35.67 4.50
N LEU A 54 28.43 -34.40 4.73
CA LEU A 54 28.94 -33.60 5.84
C LEU A 54 28.29 -33.94 7.19
N LEU A 55 26.99 -34.23 7.23
CA LEU A 55 26.26 -34.50 8.47
C LEU A 55 26.85 -35.67 9.29
N PRO A 56 27.23 -36.82 8.70
CA PRO A 56 27.88 -37.90 9.44
C PRO A 56 29.25 -37.50 10.00
N ILE A 57 30.03 -36.71 9.27
CA ILE A 57 31.35 -36.23 9.71
C ILE A 57 31.17 -35.28 10.89
N PHE A 58 30.23 -34.35 10.77
CA PHE A 58 29.86 -33.42 11.83
C PHE A 58 29.36 -34.15 13.08
N MET A 59 28.48 -35.15 12.93
CA MET A 59 28.00 -35.97 14.04
C MET A 59 29.14 -36.72 14.75
N ARG A 60 30.11 -37.26 13.99
CA ARG A 60 31.30 -37.89 14.59
C ARG A 60 32.13 -36.90 15.39
N ARG A 61 32.25 -35.65 14.93
CA ARG A 61 32.92 -34.56 15.67
C ARG A 61 32.15 -34.20 16.93
N LEU A 62 30.83 -34.02 16.85
CA LEU A 62 29.95 -33.79 18.02
C LEU A 62 30.14 -34.88 19.07
N ASN A 63 30.09 -36.16 18.68
CA ASN A 63 30.24 -37.26 19.62
C ASN A 63 31.63 -37.31 20.28
N LYS A 64 32.70 -36.94 19.55
CA LYS A 64 34.05 -36.80 20.14
C LYS A 64 34.12 -35.68 21.17
N THR A 65 33.42 -34.57 20.95
CA THR A 65 33.38 -33.46 21.92
C THR A 65 32.66 -33.79 23.23
N SER A 66 31.82 -34.85 23.25
CA SER A 66 31.16 -35.34 24.46
C SER A 66 32.13 -36.02 25.46
N GLY A 67 33.24 -36.58 24.97
CA GLY A 67 34.19 -37.37 25.78
C GLY A 67 35.38 -36.62 26.35
N ASN A 68 35.66 -35.38 25.90
CA ASN A 68 36.83 -34.59 26.30
C ASN A 68 36.46 -33.45 27.27
N THR A 69 37.44 -32.99 28.06
CA THR A 69 37.33 -31.87 29.01
C THR A 69 37.13 -30.49 28.34
N GLY A 70 37.31 -30.39 27.02
CA GLY A 70 37.03 -29.20 26.20
C GLY A 70 35.78 -29.37 25.33
N GLY A 71 34.65 -29.74 25.95
CA GLY A 71 33.37 -29.89 25.26
C GLY A 71 32.77 -28.56 24.79
N LEU A 72 31.71 -28.64 23.98
CA LEU A 72 30.94 -27.47 23.54
C LEU A 72 30.49 -26.63 24.73
N SER A 73 30.68 -25.32 24.63
CA SER A 73 30.11 -24.35 25.56
C SER A 73 28.57 -24.34 25.47
N ALA A 74 27.94 -23.80 26.52
CA ALA A 74 26.49 -23.69 26.58
C ALA A 74 25.93 -22.77 25.47
N SER A 75 26.66 -21.72 25.08
CA SER A 75 26.27 -20.81 24.00
C SER A 75 26.31 -21.50 22.64
N GLU A 76 27.41 -22.20 22.31
CA GLU A 76 27.53 -22.96 21.06
C GLU A 76 26.40 -23.99 20.91
N THR A 77 26.12 -24.70 21.99
CA THR A 77 25.06 -25.70 22.04
C THR A 77 23.68 -25.10 21.78
N LYS A 78 23.40 -23.91 22.34
CA LYS A 78 22.13 -23.19 22.15
C LYS A 78 21.97 -22.73 20.70
N GLU A 79 23.04 -22.22 20.10
CA GLU A 79 23.04 -21.76 18.71
C GLU A 79 22.79 -22.90 17.72
N LEU A 80 23.46 -24.04 17.91
CA LEU A 80 23.23 -25.22 17.09
C LEU A 80 21.79 -25.73 17.23
N LYS A 81 21.23 -25.76 18.45
CA LYS A 81 19.83 -26.12 18.67
C LYS A 81 18.84 -25.15 18.02
N ARG A 82 19.24 -23.91 17.75
CA ARG A 82 18.40 -22.93 17.05
C ARG A 82 18.37 -23.16 15.54
N VAL A 83 19.50 -23.54 14.93
CA VAL A 83 19.61 -23.63 13.45
C VAL A 83 19.22 -24.99 12.88
N PHE A 84 19.51 -26.10 13.56
CA PHE A 84 19.23 -27.45 13.06
C PHE A 84 17.73 -27.73 12.83
N PRO A 85 16.81 -27.36 13.75
CA PRO A 85 15.37 -27.55 13.54
C PRO A 85 14.83 -26.77 12.33
N ARG A 86 15.40 -25.60 12.02
CA ARG A 86 14.97 -24.83 10.84
C ARG A 86 15.31 -25.57 9.55
N CYS A 87 16.47 -26.21 9.48
CA CYS A 87 16.88 -27.04 8.35
C CYS A 87 15.94 -28.23 8.17
N LEU A 88 15.61 -28.92 9.28
CA LEU A 88 14.63 -30.01 9.30
C LEU A 88 13.29 -29.58 8.72
N ASN A 89 12.77 -28.44 9.19
CA ASN A 89 11.49 -27.91 8.73
C ASN A 89 11.51 -27.53 7.24
N ILE A 90 12.61 -26.96 6.74
CA ILE A 90 12.73 -26.62 5.32
C ILE A 90 12.73 -27.87 4.45
N LEU A 91 13.53 -28.87 4.80
CA LEU A 91 13.59 -30.13 4.05
C LEU A 91 12.27 -30.91 4.15
N ALA A 92 11.61 -30.89 5.31
CA ALA A 92 10.30 -31.51 5.48
C ALA A 92 9.22 -30.81 4.64
N ASP A 93 9.21 -29.47 4.58
CA ASP A 93 8.31 -28.74 3.68
C ASP A 93 8.57 -29.06 2.22
N ILE A 94 9.85 -29.14 1.81
CA ILE A 94 10.23 -29.52 0.44
C ILE A 94 9.72 -30.93 0.12
N LYS A 95 10.02 -31.90 0.98
CA LYS A 95 9.55 -33.28 0.85
C LYS A 95 8.03 -33.35 0.72
N ASN A 96 7.31 -32.72 1.65
CA ASN A 96 5.85 -32.77 1.68
C ASN A 96 5.22 -32.15 0.43
N LYS A 97 5.80 -31.07 -0.11
CA LYS A 97 5.35 -30.45 -1.36
C LYS A 97 5.61 -31.33 -2.57
N LEU A 98 6.76 -31.99 -2.64
CA LEU A 98 7.07 -32.94 -3.70
C LEU A 98 6.15 -34.17 -3.66
N GLU A 99 5.96 -34.77 -2.49
CA GLU A 99 5.04 -35.89 -2.28
C GLU A 99 3.59 -35.52 -2.67
N LYS A 100 3.16 -34.29 -2.36
CA LYS A 100 1.84 -33.79 -2.76
C LYS A 100 1.74 -33.58 -4.27
N ALA A 101 2.81 -33.15 -4.94
CA ALA A 101 2.83 -32.92 -6.39
C ALA A 101 2.70 -34.25 -7.15
N GLU A 102 3.47 -35.25 -6.73
CA GLU A 102 3.46 -36.59 -7.29
C GLU A 102 2.05 -37.20 -7.23
N ARG A 103 1.37 -37.10 -6.07
CA ARG A 103 0.02 -37.66 -5.86
C ARG A 103 -1.09 -36.97 -6.67
N ASN A 104 -1.01 -35.65 -6.86
CA ASN A 104 -2.15 -34.88 -7.40
C ASN A 104 -2.01 -34.48 -8.88
N MET A 105 -0.78 -34.32 -9.37
CA MET A 105 -0.51 -33.78 -10.71
C MET A 105 0.50 -34.63 -11.51
N GLY A 106 0.96 -35.75 -10.94
CA GLY A 106 1.97 -36.62 -11.51
C GLY A 106 3.41 -36.08 -11.36
N PRO A 107 4.43 -36.91 -11.58
CA PRO A 107 5.86 -36.57 -11.42
C PRO A 107 6.38 -35.50 -12.40
N ALA A 108 5.52 -34.93 -13.25
CA ALA A 108 5.94 -33.92 -14.22
C ALA A 108 6.04 -32.51 -13.62
N LEU A 109 5.28 -32.18 -12.57
CA LEU A 109 5.02 -30.78 -12.21
C LEU A 109 5.86 -30.31 -11.00
N TRP A 110 6.65 -29.25 -11.20
CA TRP A 110 7.47 -28.63 -10.14
C TRP A 110 6.59 -27.81 -9.17
N PRO A 111 6.51 -28.13 -7.87
CA PRO A 111 5.50 -27.55 -6.97
C PRO A 111 5.90 -26.23 -6.29
N PHE A 112 7.03 -25.62 -6.67
CA PHE A 112 7.54 -24.42 -6.01
C PHE A 112 7.48 -23.20 -6.92
N THR A 113 7.17 -22.05 -6.32
CA THR A 113 7.44 -20.75 -6.94
C THR A 113 8.95 -20.45 -6.88
N LYS A 114 9.44 -19.64 -7.82
CA LYS A 114 10.86 -19.29 -7.93
C LYS A 114 11.38 -18.64 -6.65
N GLU A 115 10.60 -17.76 -6.04
CA GLU A 115 10.96 -17.03 -4.82
C GLU A 115 11.00 -17.98 -3.61
N SER A 116 10.01 -18.88 -3.49
CA SER A 116 9.92 -19.79 -2.34
C SER A 116 11.05 -20.83 -2.32
N ILE A 117 11.41 -21.37 -3.48
CA ILE A 117 12.53 -22.33 -3.55
C ILE A 117 13.88 -21.64 -3.39
N ALA A 118 14.05 -20.43 -3.94
CA ALA A 118 15.28 -19.67 -3.81
C ALA A 118 15.63 -19.39 -2.34
N GLU A 119 14.67 -18.93 -1.52
CA GLU A 119 14.87 -18.68 -0.09
C GLU A 119 15.32 -19.96 0.66
N LYS A 120 14.68 -21.08 0.34
CA LYS A 120 15.00 -22.39 0.95
C LYS A 120 16.39 -22.87 0.56
N LEU A 121 16.75 -22.78 -0.72
CA LEU A 121 18.07 -23.15 -1.23
C LEU A 121 19.18 -22.24 -0.70
N GLU A 122 18.88 -20.96 -0.48
CA GLU A 122 19.84 -20.03 0.13
C GLU A 122 20.13 -20.41 1.59
N TYR A 123 19.09 -20.77 2.35
CA TYR A 123 19.28 -21.21 3.74
C TYR A 123 20.02 -22.55 3.84
N LEU A 124 19.67 -23.53 3.01
CA LEU A 124 20.39 -24.82 2.94
C LEU A 124 21.84 -24.61 2.50
N GLY A 125 22.09 -23.69 1.55
CA GLY A 125 23.42 -23.28 1.14
C GLY A 125 24.26 -22.68 2.28
N ARG A 126 23.67 -21.82 3.12
CA ARG A 126 24.34 -21.32 4.33
C ARG A 126 24.66 -22.44 5.33
N MET A 127 23.73 -23.37 5.53
CA MET A 127 23.98 -24.51 6.41
C MET A 127 25.18 -25.35 5.94
N LEU A 128 25.29 -25.58 4.63
CA LEU A 128 26.43 -26.29 4.04
C LEU A 128 27.74 -25.60 4.37
N GLN A 129 27.83 -24.29 4.13
CA GLN A 129 29.03 -23.50 4.45
C GLN A 129 29.39 -23.60 5.93
N TRP A 130 28.39 -23.51 6.82
CA TRP A 130 28.62 -23.68 8.27
C TRP A 130 29.14 -25.08 8.61
N LEU A 131 28.61 -26.13 7.98
CA LEU A 131 29.07 -27.51 8.19
C LEU A 131 30.47 -27.76 7.62
N GLU A 132 30.81 -27.17 6.48
CA GLU A 132 32.16 -27.21 5.91
C GLU A 132 33.17 -26.60 6.90
N ILE A 133 32.88 -25.41 7.42
CA ILE A 133 33.71 -24.76 8.45
C ILE A 133 33.82 -25.64 9.70
N ALA A 134 32.72 -26.29 10.11
CA ALA A 134 32.74 -27.20 11.25
C ALA A 134 33.63 -28.43 11.03
N VAL A 135 33.69 -28.90 9.78
CA VAL A 135 34.49 -30.05 9.34
C VAL A 135 35.94 -29.65 9.09
N ASP A 136 36.24 -28.43 8.70
CA ASP A 136 37.62 -28.00 8.44
C ASP A 136 38.27 -27.46 9.71
N SER A 137 37.64 -26.46 10.32
CA SER A 137 38.24 -25.69 11.42
C SER A 137 37.66 -26.03 12.79
N GLY A 138 36.41 -26.51 12.86
CA GLY A 138 35.78 -26.97 14.09
C GLY A 138 34.45 -26.29 14.42
N ILE A 139 33.74 -26.87 15.39
CA ILE A 139 32.36 -26.48 15.71
C ILE A 139 32.28 -25.07 16.31
N SER A 140 33.32 -24.63 17.02
CA SER A 140 33.38 -23.28 17.56
C SER A 140 33.40 -22.21 16.48
N GLU A 141 34.24 -22.40 15.44
CA GLU A 141 34.33 -21.45 14.33
C GLU A 141 33.05 -21.44 13.47
N MET A 142 32.39 -22.60 13.33
CA MET A 142 31.05 -22.68 12.75
C MET A 142 30.06 -21.79 13.51
N VAL A 143 30.03 -21.89 14.85
CA VAL A 143 29.11 -21.11 15.68
C VAL A 143 29.40 -19.61 15.59
N GLU A 144 30.66 -19.21 15.59
CA GLU A 144 31.03 -17.81 15.40
C GLU A 144 30.53 -17.25 14.06
N ASN A 145 30.62 -18.03 12.98
CA ASN A 145 30.09 -17.63 11.68
C ASN A 145 28.56 -17.56 11.66
N ILE A 146 27.87 -18.53 12.28
CA ILE A 146 26.41 -18.46 12.47
C ILE A 146 26.03 -17.16 13.19
N GLN A 147 26.77 -16.77 14.23
CA GLN A 147 26.51 -15.55 14.97
C GLN A 147 26.75 -14.30 14.13
N LYS A 148 27.83 -14.26 13.34
CA LYS A 148 28.11 -13.15 12.41
C LYS A 148 26.98 -12.98 11.39
N ASP A 149 26.52 -14.08 10.79
CA ASP A 149 25.42 -14.06 9.81
C ASP A 149 24.11 -13.57 10.45
N LEU A 150 23.79 -14.07 11.64
CA LEU A 150 22.58 -13.68 12.36
C LEU A 150 22.63 -12.22 12.83
N HIS A 151 23.82 -11.73 13.20
CA HIS A 151 24.02 -10.31 13.53
C HIS A 151 23.90 -9.42 12.30
N ALA A 152 24.47 -9.81 11.16
CA ALA A 152 24.32 -9.09 9.90
C ALA A 152 22.85 -9.00 9.48
N PHE A 153 22.10 -10.10 9.61
CA PHE A 153 20.66 -10.10 9.39
C PHE A 153 19.93 -9.13 10.34
N GLY A 154 20.24 -9.18 11.63
CA GLY A 154 19.65 -8.26 12.62
C GLY A 154 19.90 -6.78 12.29
N LYS A 155 21.11 -6.43 11.85
CA LYS A 155 21.46 -5.07 11.42
C LYS A 155 20.68 -4.64 10.18
N ASN A 156 20.49 -5.54 9.22
CA ASN A 156 19.66 -5.24 8.04
C ASN A 156 18.21 -5.00 8.45
N PHE A 157 17.67 -5.80 9.37
CA PHE A 157 16.32 -5.61 9.89
C PHE A 157 16.15 -4.27 10.61
N SER A 158 17.08 -3.87 11.48
CA SER A 158 17.03 -2.55 12.12
C SER A 158 17.14 -1.39 11.12
N THR A 159 17.88 -1.59 10.03
CA THR A 159 17.98 -0.60 8.94
C THR A 159 16.64 -0.48 8.20
N ILE A 160 15.96 -1.59 7.94
CA ILE A 160 14.62 -1.58 7.33
C ILE A 160 13.61 -0.93 8.27
N ASP A 161 13.65 -1.23 9.56
CA ASP A 161 12.73 -0.68 10.57
C ASP A 161 12.85 0.86 10.69
N THR A 162 14.09 1.36 10.71
CA THR A 162 14.35 2.81 10.69
C THR A 162 13.85 3.46 9.41
N GLN A 163 14.14 2.88 8.24
CA GLN A 163 13.62 3.38 6.96
C GLN A 163 12.08 3.36 6.89
N LEU A 164 11.43 2.33 7.42
CA LEU A 164 9.96 2.26 7.48
C LEU A 164 9.37 3.35 8.38
N THR A 165 10.03 3.65 9.49
CA THR A 165 9.63 4.75 10.38
C THR A 165 9.75 6.10 9.68
N ASP A 166 10.84 6.33 8.94
CA ASP A 166 11.03 7.56 8.16
C ASP A 166 9.98 7.71 7.05
N ILE A 167 9.64 6.62 6.35
CA ILE A 167 8.57 6.61 5.34
C ILE A 167 7.22 6.93 5.99
N ALA A 168 6.90 6.34 7.13
CA ALA A 168 5.65 6.61 7.84
C ALA A 168 5.53 8.08 8.27
N ASN A 169 6.63 8.67 8.76
CA ASN A 169 6.69 10.10 9.09
C ASN A 169 6.50 10.96 7.83
N GLY A 170 7.20 10.66 6.75
CA GLY A 170 7.05 11.38 5.47
C GLY A 170 5.65 11.29 4.89
N GLN A 171 4.95 10.17 5.06
CA GLN A 171 3.54 10.02 4.66
C GLN A 171 2.61 10.93 5.45
N GLN A 172 2.88 11.13 6.75
CA GLN A 172 2.11 12.05 7.58
C GLN A 172 2.29 13.50 7.13
N ASP A 173 3.53 13.91 6.83
CA ASP A 173 3.84 15.26 6.33
C ASP A 173 3.16 15.55 4.98
N ILE A 174 3.15 14.58 4.07
CA ILE A 174 2.45 14.67 2.78
C ILE A 174 0.95 14.81 3.01
N SER A 175 0.37 14.03 3.93
CA SER A 175 -1.05 14.10 4.28
C SER A 175 -1.44 15.49 4.80
N ASP A 176 -0.61 16.09 5.66
CA ASP A 176 -0.89 17.42 6.20
C ASP A 176 -0.69 18.53 5.16
N SER A 177 0.31 18.38 4.28
CA SER A 177 0.49 19.26 3.13
C SER A 177 -0.68 19.17 2.15
N LEU A 178 -1.22 17.98 1.89
CA LEU A 178 -2.38 17.77 1.03
C LEU A 178 -3.63 18.44 1.60
N LYS A 179 -3.85 18.36 2.93
CA LYS A 179 -4.94 19.09 3.61
C LYS A 179 -4.79 20.59 3.43
N MET A 180 -3.56 21.12 3.51
CA MET A 180 -3.31 22.54 3.27
C MET A 180 -3.66 22.94 1.83
N VAL A 181 -3.16 22.19 0.84
CA VAL A 181 -3.46 22.43 -0.58
C VAL A 181 -4.96 22.37 -0.83
N GLN A 182 -5.66 21.38 -0.29
CA GLN A 182 -7.11 21.25 -0.43
C GLN A 182 -7.86 22.48 0.10
N ARG A 183 -7.44 23.05 1.25
CA ARG A 183 -8.02 24.30 1.78
C ARG A 183 -7.76 25.48 0.85
N THR A 184 -6.52 25.67 0.40
CA THR A 184 -6.15 26.76 -0.49
C THR A 184 -6.89 26.69 -1.83
N VAL A 185 -7.02 25.49 -2.39
CA VAL A 185 -7.81 25.24 -3.61
C VAL A 185 -9.28 25.56 -3.37
N GLY A 186 -9.85 25.16 -2.22
CA GLY A 186 -11.22 25.51 -1.86
C GLY A 186 -11.46 27.03 -1.79
N THR A 187 -10.55 27.77 -1.14
CA THR A 187 -10.62 29.23 -1.09
C THR A 187 -10.43 29.89 -2.46
N ALA A 188 -9.51 29.37 -3.28
CA ALA A 188 -9.30 29.86 -4.63
C ALA A 188 -10.56 29.64 -5.49
N HIS A 189 -11.18 28.47 -5.41
CA HIS A 189 -12.43 28.16 -6.08
C HIS A 189 -13.54 29.15 -5.70
N GLU A 190 -13.73 29.41 -4.40
CA GLU A 190 -14.72 30.39 -3.94
C GLU A 190 -14.46 31.80 -4.49
N ARG A 191 -13.19 32.23 -4.52
CA ARG A 191 -12.81 33.54 -5.08
C ARG A 191 -13.06 33.61 -6.58
N VAL A 192 -12.71 32.55 -7.33
CA VAL A 192 -12.95 32.47 -8.77
C VAL A 192 -14.46 32.54 -9.06
N SER A 193 -15.29 31.78 -8.34
CA SER A 193 -16.74 31.83 -8.51
C SER A 193 -17.33 33.21 -8.24
N ARG A 194 -16.82 33.95 -7.24
CA ARG A 194 -17.22 35.35 -6.98
C ARG A 194 -16.81 36.31 -8.10
N ILE A 195 -15.65 36.09 -8.71
CA ILE A 195 -15.19 36.88 -9.86
C ILE A 195 -16.08 36.58 -11.08
N GLU A 196 -16.33 35.31 -11.37
CA GLU A 196 -17.21 34.88 -12.47
C GLU A 196 -18.62 35.49 -12.34
N SER A 197 -19.20 35.47 -11.13
CA SER A 197 -20.51 36.10 -10.89
C SER A 197 -20.45 37.61 -11.09
N SER A 198 -19.41 38.29 -10.57
CA SER A 198 -19.25 39.73 -10.72
C SER A 198 -19.07 40.16 -12.17
N ILE A 199 -18.34 39.38 -12.99
CA ILE A 199 -18.18 39.62 -14.43
C ILE A 199 -19.54 39.46 -15.11
N THR A 200 -20.26 38.39 -14.81
CA THR A 200 -21.59 38.13 -15.39
C THR A 200 -22.57 39.26 -15.05
N ASP A 201 -22.55 39.76 -13.82
CA ASP A 201 -23.41 40.87 -13.39
C ASP A 201 -23.01 42.18 -14.06
N GLN A 202 -21.71 42.43 -14.25
CA GLN A 202 -21.22 43.59 -14.99
C GLN A 202 -21.64 43.54 -16.47
N GLU A 203 -21.47 42.39 -17.14
CA GLU A 203 -21.91 42.20 -18.53
C GLU A 203 -23.41 42.42 -18.70
N ARG A 204 -24.22 41.95 -17.74
CA ARG A 204 -25.68 42.20 -17.71
C ARG A 204 -25.99 43.68 -17.54
N HIS A 205 -25.28 44.36 -16.65
CA HIS A 205 -25.44 45.78 -16.42
C HIS A 205 -25.09 46.59 -17.67
N ASP A 206 -23.93 46.32 -18.28
CA ASP A 206 -23.47 46.98 -19.50
C ASP A 206 -24.45 46.76 -20.66
N LEU A 207 -24.97 45.53 -20.81
CA LEU A 207 -26.00 45.22 -21.80
C LEU A 207 -27.30 46.00 -21.54
N ALA A 208 -27.75 46.10 -20.28
CA ALA A 208 -28.94 46.86 -19.93
C ALA A 208 -28.77 48.36 -20.24
N THR A 209 -27.61 48.94 -19.91
CA THR A 209 -27.26 50.32 -20.24
C THR A 209 -27.20 50.55 -21.75
N TRP A 210 -26.64 49.60 -22.52
CA TRP A 210 -26.61 49.70 -23.97
C TRP A 210 -28.01 49.62 -24.60
N LEU A 211 -28.88 48.72 -24.12
CA LEU A 211 -30.24 48.55 -24.62
C LEU A 211 -31.16 49.74 -24.28
N SER A 212 -30.95 50.36 -23.11
CA SER A 212 -31.68 51.56 -22.68
C SER A 212 -30.72 52.61 -22.14
N PRO A 213 -30.11 53.43 -23.01
CA PRO A 213 -29.26 54.55 -22.60
C PRO A 213 -30.03 55.63 -21.82
N VAL A 214 -31.36 55.58 -21.88
CA VAL A 214 -32.27 56.47 -21.15
C VAL A 214 -32.57 55.82 -19.80
N ASN A 215 -32.29 56.55 -18.72
CA ASN A 215 -32.67 56.16 -17.37
C ASN A 215 -34.19 56.25 -17.23
N VAL A 216 -34.86 55.11 -17.45
CA VAL A 216 -36.33 55.02 -17.43
C VAL A 216 -36.85 55.41 -16.06
N ASP A 217 -36.09 55.15 -14.99
CA ASP A 217 -36.48 55.47 -13.62
C ASP A 217 -36.43 56.99 -13.38
N GLU A 218 -35.37 57.69 -13.80
CA GLU A 218 -35.33 59.16 -13.74
C GLU A 218 -36.39 59.78 -14.67
N THR A 219 -36.60 59.21 -15.86
CA THR A 219 -37.64 59.69 -16.77
C THR A 219 -39.03 59.50 -16.15
N LEU A 220 -39.27 58.39 -15.44
CA LEU A 220 -40.53 58.10 -14.76
C LEU A 220 -40.71 58.98 -13.53
N ILE A 221 -39.65 59.20 -12.74
CA ILE A 221 -39.67 60.10 -11.57
C ILE A 221 -39.89 61.54 -12.02
N ASP A 222 -39.18 62.05 -13.04
CA ASP A 222 -39.41 63.38 -13.59
C ASP A 222 -40.83 63.54 -14.14
N ASN A 223 -41.36 62.48 -14.78
CA ASN A 223 -42.75 62.45 -15.19
C ASN A 223 -43.67 62.52 -13.95
N LEU A 224 -43.52 61.62 -12.97
CA LEU A 224 -44.32 61.57 -11.74
C LEU A 224 -44.22 62.84 -10.89
N ASP A 225 -43.06 63.49 -10.80
CA ASP A 225 -42.87 64.77 -10.11
C ASP A 225 -43.53 65.93 -10.86
N GLY A 226 -43.69 65.81 -12.18
CA GLY A 226 -44.53 66.68 -13.00
C GLY A 226 -46.03 66.43 -12.85
N TYR A 227 -46.46 65.45 -12.05
CA TYR A 227 -47.87 65.21 -11.75
C TYR A 227 -48.44 66.32 -10.87
N SER A 228 -49.49 66.98 -11.35
CA SER A 228 -50.30 67.90 -10.55
C SER A 228 -51.62 67.23 -10.15
N GLU A 229 -52.03 67.43 -8.90
CA GLU A 229 -53.24 66.84 -8.34
C GLU A 229 -54.48 67.17 -9.21
N GLY A 230 -55.14 66.13 -9.74
CA GLY A 230 -56.26 66.26 -10.69
C GLY A 230 -55.92 65.95 -12.15
N THR A 231 -54.65 65.76 -12.49
CA THR A 231 -54.21 65.30 -13.81
C THR A 231 -54.82 63.91 -14.10
N ALA A 232 -55.37 63.75 -15.31
CA ALA A 232 -56.08 62.54 -15.75
C ALA A 232 -57.32 62.11 -14.92
N GLY A 233 -57.77 62.88 -13.93
CA GLY A 233 -58.95 62.54 -13.12
C GLY A 233 -60.26 62.36 -13.93
N TRP A 234 -60.34 62.94 -15.12
CA TRP A 234 -61.46 62.78 -16.04
C TRP A 234 -61.48 61.41 -16.72
N ILE A 235 -60.32 60.77 -16.97
CA ILE A 235 -60.27 59.50 -17.72
C ILE A 235 -60.78 58.34 -16.85
N PHE A 236 -60.51 58.35 -15.55
CA PHE A 236 -61.03 57.37 -14.59
C PHE A 236 -62.56 57.39 -14.45
N LYS A 237 -63.22 58.45 -14.95
CA LYS A 237 -64.69 58.54 -14.98
C LYS A 237 -65.28 57.94 -16.25
N THR A 238 -64.48 57.70 -17.28
CA THR A 238 -64.95 57.14 -18.55
C THR A 238 -65.30 55.66 -18.40
N PHE A 239 -66.29 55.21 -19.17
CA PHE A 239 -66.71 53.82 -19.18
C PHE A 239 -65.59 52.90 -19.65
N GLN A 240 -64.85 53.30 -20.70
CA GLN A 240 -63.77 52.52 -21.28
C GLN A 240 -62.65 52.22 -20.26
N MET A 241 -62.25 53.22 -19.46
CA MET A 241 -61.22 53.05 -18.43
C MET A 241 -61.71 52.15 -17.30
N LYS A 242 -62.95 52.32 -16.84
CA LYS A 242 -63.53 51.46 -15.79
C LYS A 242 -63.64 50.01 -16.25
N ALA A 243 -64.15 49.77 -17.46
CA ALA A 243 -64.28 48.43 -18.03
C ALA A 243 -62.91 47.76 -18.27
N TRP A 244 -61.87 48.54 -18.59
CA TRP A 244 -60.51 48.01 -18.67
C TRP A 244 -59.94 47.65 -17.29
N MET A 245 -60.09 48.53 -16.28
CA MET A 245 -59.63 48.25 -14.91
C MET A 245 -60.34 47.07 -14.24
N THR A 246 -61.62 46.83 -14.55
CA THR A 246 -62.36 45.67 -14.06
C THR A 246 -62.09 44.39 -14.85
N GLY A 247 -61.32 44.47 -15.95
CA GLY A 247 -60.98 43.34 -16.82
C GLY A 247 -62.07 42.96 -17.83
N GLU A 248 -63.15 43.74 -17.96
CA GLU A 248 -64.18 43.54 -19.00
C GLU A 248 -63.66 43.90 -20.41
N LEU A 249 -62.72 44.84 -20.51
CA LEU A 249 -61.97 45.14 -21.72
C LEU A 249 -60.51 44.68 -21.56
N CYS A 250 -60.02 43.88 -22.51
CA CYS A 250 -58.63 43.41 -22.49
C CYS A 250 -57.61 44.48 -22.95
N PHE A 251 -58.08 45.58 -23.52
CA PHE A 251 -57.22 46.59 -24.13
C PHE A 251 -57.88 47.97 -24.11
N LEU A 252 -57.10 49.01 -23.79
CA LEU A 252 -57.50 50.41 -23.80
C LEU A 252 -56.57 51.20 -24.72
N TRP A 253 -57.14 51.91 -25.70
CA TRP A 253 -56.38 52.72 -26.64
C TRP A 253 -56.53 54.20 -26.31
N CYS A 254 -55.47 54.82 -25.80
CA CYS A 254 -55.43 56.24 -25.45
C CYS A 254 -54.87 57.07 -26.63
N GLN A 255 -55.74 57.74 -27.40
CA GLN A 255 -55.30 58.65 -28.47
C GLN A 255 -55.17 60.09 -28.01
N GLY A 256 -54.17 60.80 -28.53
CA GLY A 256 -54.03 62.24 -28.34
C GLY A 256 -52.69 62.80 -28.84
N PRO A 257 -52.56 64.13 -28.96
CA PRO A 257 -51.32 64.80 -29.37
C PRO A 257 -50.13 64.48 -28.45
N PRO A 258 -48.87 64.60 -28.90
CA PRO A 258 -47.71 64.47 -28.01
C PRO A 258 -47.78 65.49 -26.85
N GLY A 259 -47.31 65.11 -25.66
CA GLY A 259 -47.28 65.99 -24.48
C GLY A 259 -48.56 66.05 -23.62
N VAL A 260 -49.68 65.44 -24.02
CA VAL A 260 -50.95 65.47 -23.25
C VAL A 260 -51.02 64.49 -22.07
N GLY A 261 -49.89 63.94 -21.64
CA GLY A 261 -49.83 63.04 -20.48
C GLY A 261 -50.30 61.61 -20.72
N LYS A 262 -50.33 61.12 -21.97
CA LYS A 262 -50.71 59.72 -22.26
C LYS A 262 -49.83 58.69 -21.53
N THR A 263 -48.52 58.96 -21.45
CA THR A 263 -47.55 58.13 -20.74
C THR A 263 -47.75 58.13 -19.23
N MET A 264 -48.40 59.15 -18.68
CA MET A 264 -48.70 59.26 -17.24
C MET A 264 -49.97 58.52 -16.82
N ILE A 265 -50.78 58.10 -17.80
CA ILE A 265 -52.04 57.37 -17.62
C ILE A 265 -51.84 55.86 -17.79
N ALA A 266 -50.86 55.47 -18.61
CA ALA A 266 -50.49 54.09 -18.89
C ALA A 266 -49.62 53.53 -17.76
#